data_AF-A0A418WK69-F1
#
_entry.id   AF-A0A418WK69-F1
#
_cell.length_a   1.000
_cell.length_b   1.000
_cell.length_c   1.000
_cell.angle_alpha   90.00
_cell.angle_beta   90.00
_cell.angle_gamma   90.00
#
_symmetry.space_group_name_H-M   'P 1'
#
loop_
_entity.id
_entity.type
_entity.pdbx_description
1 polymer ?
#
loop_
_entity_poly.entity_id
_entity_poly.type
_entity_poly.pdbx_seq_one_letter_code
_entity_poly.pdbx_strand_id
1 'polypeptide(L)'
;MIRAGLLWAGTLALMLVACGETAKDNAVAPVDGESAGVNAAIPSPAMLNSVLPQRTPTAAPVAGSFAAVSNTAMSVTGDVTIAADTLSFSLDQSYGTGGASVTTAASPYAGADIWADLFGVTADTPVEIRPVTSEQVGAKARNGGLCGKAKASFVAIARKAAGTPDELLQIAAFQGPAAPGNGASPDSLCGTYTYMPKGN
;
A
#
# COMPACT_ATOMS: atom_id res chain seq x y z
N MET A 1 -3.52 50.33 -12.95
CA MET A 1 -3.45 50.27 -11.47
C MET A 1 -2.30 49.33 -11.09
N ILE A 2 -1.65 49.64 -9.99
CA ILE A 2 -0.23 49.46 -9.67
C ILE A 2 0.14 48.01 -9.30
N ARG A 3 1.35 47.60 -9.72
CA ARG A 3 2.06 46.34 -9.42
C ARG A 3 2.42 46.24 -7.93
N ALA A 4 2.33 45.05 -7.33
CA ALA A 4 3.08 44.70 -6.12
C ALA A 4 3.44 43.21 -6.13
N GLY A 5 4.68 42.90 -6.50
CA GLY A 5 5.28 41.59 -6.30
C GLY A 5 5.87 41.48 -4.90
N LEU A 6 5.89 40.27 -4.36
CA LEU A 6 6.68 39.93 -3.18
C LEU A 6 7.42 38.62 -3.48
N LEU A 7 8.68 38.74 -3.87
CA LEU A 7 9.64 37.65 -3.84
C LEU A 7 10.01 37.39 -2.37
N TRP A 8 9.86 36.16 -1.91
CA TRP A 8 10.45 35.70 -0.66
C TRP A 8 11.59 34.74 -0.98
N ALA A 9 12.80 35.29 -0.98
CA ALA A 9 14.05 34.56 -1.04
C ALA A 9 14.46 34.22 0.41
N GLY A 10 14.41 32.94 0.76
CA GLY A 10 14.93 32.42 2.02
C GLY A 10 16.10 31.50 1.75
N THR A 11 17.32 32.05 1.83
CA THR A 11 18.59 31.31 1.79
C THR A 11 19.13 31.23 3.23
N LEU A 12 19.27 30.03 3.79
CA LEU A 12 20.06 29.74 5.01
C LEU A 12 20.62 28.31 4.81
N ALA A 13 21.90 28.12 4.51
CA ALA A 13 23.11 28.19 5.36
C ALA A 13 23.53 26.79 5.90
N LEU A 14 24.78 26.45 5.54
CA LEU A 14 25.59 25.27 5.88
C LEU A 14 25.62 24.90 7.38
N MET A 15 25.87 23.60 7.68
CA MET A 15 26.98 23.17 8.56
C MET A 15 27.46 21.74 8.25
N LEU A 16 28.80 21.58 8.26
CA LEU A 16 29.60 20.36 8.21
C LEU A 16 29.68 19.67 9.59
N VAL A 17 30.38 18.51 9.66
CA VAL A 17 31.00 17.80 10.83
C VAL A 17 30.20 16.54 11.25
N ALA A 18 30.74 15.32 11.43
CA ALA A 18 32.08 14.82 11.74
C ALA A 18 32.38 13.42 11.14
N CYS A 19 33.67 13.14 10.97
CA CYS A 19 34.29 11.84 10.75
C CYS A 19 34.35 11.01 12.05
N GLY A 20 34.26 9.69 11.98
CA GLY A 20 34.39 8.79 13.13
C GLY A 20 34.48 7.31 12.74
N GLU A 21 35.69 6.87 12.42
CA GLU A 21 36.10 5.50 12.11
C GLU A 21 36.78 4.89 13.33
N THR A 22 36.32 3.75 13.87
CA THR A 22 37.22 2.79 14.58
C THR A 22 36.62 1.37 14.66
N ALA A 23 37.49 0.42 14.32
CA ALA A 23 37.30 -1.01 14.15
C ALA A 23 36.95 -1.82 15.41
N LYS A 24 36.38 -3.03 15.20
CA LYS A 24 36.85 -4.24 15.87
C LYS A 24 36.91 -5.42 14.90
N ASP A 25 38.16 -5.69 14.55
CA ASP A 25 38.72 -6.93 14.03
C ASP A 25 38.33 -8.11 14.92
N ASN A 26 37.88 -9.21 14.32
CA ASN A 26 37.90 -10.53 14.94
C ASN A 26 38.27 -11.54 13.85
N ALA A 27 39.55 -11.57 13.53
CA ALA A 27 40.18 -12.70 12.87
C ALA A 27 40.17 -13.92 13.81
N VAL A 28 39.50 -15.00 13.39
CA VAL A 28 39.84 -16.36 13.78
C VAL A 28 39.94 -17.17 12.49
N ALA A 29 41.15 -17.62 12.18
CA ALA A 29 41.46 -18.65 11.21
C ALA A 29 42.18 -19.79 11.96
N PRO A 30 42.53 -20.90 11.30
CA PRO A 30 41.65 -21.96 10.82
C PRO A 30 41.95 -23.27 11.60
N VAL A 31 41.03 -24.23 11.57
CA VAL A 31 41.35 -25.62 11.94
C VAL A 31 41.07 -26.52 10.75
N ASP A 32 42.14 -26.80 10.00
CA ASP A 32 42.20 -27.95 9.10
C ASP A 32 42.37 -29.22 9.94
N GLY A 33 41.42 -30.13 9.80
CA GLY A 33 41.43 -31.46 10.36
C GLY A 33 40.84 -32.42 9.33
N GLU A 34 41.72 -32.99 8.51
CA GLU A 34 41.40 -33.88 7.40
C GLU A 34 41.14 -35.33 7.84
N SER A 35 40.21 -35.96 7.12
CA SER A 35 40.05 -37.39 6.82
C SER A 35 39.35 -38.38 7.80
N ALA A 36 38.20 -38.82 7.30
CA ALA A 36 37.79 -40.21 7.06
C ALA A 36 37.17 -41.04 8.20
N GLY A 37 35.90 -41.44 7.97
CA GLY A 37 35.49 -42.83 8.17
C GLY A 37 34.25 -43.08 9.03
N VAL A 38 33.31 -43.81 8.42
CA VAL A 38 32.35 -44.79 8.97
C VAL A 38 31.12 -44.31 9.77
N ASN A 39 30.04 -44.12 9.00
CA ASN A 39 28.68 -44.63 9.19
C ASN A 39 28.40 -45.49 10.46
N ALA A 40 27.58 -44.97 11.37
CA ALA A 40 26.67 -45.77 12.19
C ALA A 40 25.43 -44.93 12.52
N ALA A 41 24.30 -45.34 11.96
CA ALA A 41 23.02 -44.67 12.02
C ALA A 41 22.49 -44.53 13.46
N ILE A 42 22.12 -43.29 13.82
CA ILE A 42 21.07 -43.04 14.81
C ILE A 42 19.84 -42.62 14.00
N PRO A 43 18.72 -43.35 14.03
CA PRO A 43 17.48 -42.84 13.44
C PRO A 43 17.02 -41.65 14.28
N SER A 44 17.32 -40.44 13.82
CA SER A 44 16.64 -39.24 14.31
C SER A 44 15.14 -39.44 14.13
N PRO A 45 14.30 -39.22 15.16
CA PRO A 45 12.87 -39.16 14.94
C PRO A 45 12.62 -38.04 13.93
N ALA A 46 12.12 -38.41 12.77
CA ALA A 46 11.63 -37.48 11.76
C ALA A 46 10.58 -36.59 12.44
N MET A 47 10.99 -35.39 12.85
CA MET A 47 10.03 -34.36 13.22
C MET A 47 9.28 -34.05 11.93
N LEU A 48 8.04 -34.50 11.89
CA LEU A 48 7.05 -34.14 10.91
C LEU A 48 6.94 -32.61 10.91
N ASN A 49 7.78 -31.94 10.12
CA ASN A 49 7.51 -30.59 9.64
C ASN A 49 6.32 -30.72 8.69
N SER A 50 5.13 -30.82 9.27
CA SER A 50 3.89 -30.52 8.58
C SER A 50 3.94 -29.05 8.23
N VAL A 51 4.58 -28.74 7.10
CA VAL A 51 4.42 -27.48 6.40
C VAL A 51 2.95 -27.44 6.02
N LEU A 52 2.13 -26.86 6.90
CA LEU A 52 0.76 -26.55 6.56
C LEU A 52 0.84 -25.65 5.30
N PRO A 53 0.13 -25.98 4.22
CA PRO A 53 0.10 -25.11 3.06
C PRO A 53 -0.36 -23.73 3.52
N GLN A 54 0.51 -22.72 3.40
CA GLN A 54 0.13 -21.34 3.62
C GLN A 54 -0.96 -21.04 2.59
N ARG A 55 -2.21 -20.93 3.05
CA ARG A 55 -3.33 -20.55 2.19
C ARG A 55 -3.03 -19.12 1.74
N THR A 56 -2.69 -18.95 0.47
CA THR A 56 -2.76 -17.63 -0.16
C THR A 56 -4.20 -17.15 -0.01
N PRO A 57 -4.44 -15.94 0.53
CA PRO A 57 -5.79 -15.41 0.64
C PRO A 57 -6.34 -15.16 -0.76
N THR A 58 -7.08 -16.13 -1.30
CA THR A 58 -7.84 -15.99 -2.54
C THR A 58 -9.14 -15.29 -2.22
N ALA A 59 -9.08 -13.97 -2.00
CA ALA A 59 -10.27 -13.14 -1.97
C ALA A 59 -10.72 -12.88 -3.42
N ALA A 60 -12.03 -12.99 -3.69
CA ALA A 60 -12.58 -12.54 -4.96
C ALA A 60 -12.29 -11.04 -5.16
N PRO A 61 -11.94 -10.58 -6.37
CA PRO A 61 -11.64 -9.18 -6.62
C PRO A 61 -12.83 -8.31 -6.26
N VAL A 62 -12.56 -7.15 -5.66
CA VAL A 62 -13.58 -6.17 -5.34
C VAL A 62 -14.13 -5.59 -6.65
N ALA A 63 -15.44 -5.66 -6.83
CA ALA A 63 -16.15 -5.11 -7.97
C ALA A 63 -17.55 -4.64 -7.55
N GLY A 64 -18.10 -3.65 -8.25
CA GLY A 64 -19.44 -3.10 -7.98
C GLY A 64 -19.49 -1.57 -8.01
N SER A 65 -20.64 -1.02 -7.62
CA SER A 65 -20.87 0.42 -7.56
C SER A 65 -21.12 0.86 -6.12
N PHE A 66 -20.46 1.95 -5.70
CA PHE A 66 -20.43 2.42 -4.33
C PHE A 66 -20.65 3.94 -4.30
N ALA A 67 -21.45 4.41 -3.34
CA ALA A 67 -21.72 5.81 -3.11
C ALA A 67 -20.66 6.43 -2.20
N ALA A 68 -20.21 7.65 -2.48
CA ALA A 68 -19.25 8.35 -1.63
C ALA A 68 -19.88 8.77 -0.29
N VAL A 69 -19.16 8.53 0.82
CA VAL A 69 -19.68 8.85 2.17
C VAL A 69 -18.74 9.72 2.98
N SER A 70 -17.43 9.63 2.72
CA SER A 70 -16.48 10.58 3.30
C SER A 70 -16.55 11.93 2.59
N ASN A 71 -16.37 13.04 3.32
CA ASN A 71 -16.32 14.39 2.75
C ASN A 71 -15.29 14.50 1.62
N THR A 72 -14.14 13.85 1.80
CA THR A 72 -13.08 13.77 0.80
C THR A 72 -13.56 13.04 -0.46
N ALA A 73 -14.18 11.87 -0.33
CA ALA A 73 -14.73 11.15 -1.48
C ALA A 73 -15.80 12.00 -2.20
N MET A 74 -16.78 12.54 -1.47
CA MET A 74 -17.85 13.35 -2.07
C MET A 74 -17.33 14.57 -2.84
N SER A 75 -16.25 15.19 -2.35
CA SER A 75 -15.71 16.43 -2.93
C SER A 75 -14.64 16.21 -4.00
N VAL A 76 -13.90 15.09 -3.94
CA VAL A 76 -12.76 14.83 -4.82
C VAL A 76 -13.12 13.86 -5.91
N THR A 77 -13.79 12.75 -5.59
CA THR A 77 -14.04 11.64 -6.53
C THR A 77 -15.51 11.51 -6.91
N GLY A 78 -16.42 11.76 -5.98
CA GLY A 78 -17.82 11.34 -6.08
C GLY A 78 -17.94 9.82 -5.98
N ASP A 79 -19.05 9.27 -6.43
CA ASP A 79 -19.31 7.83 -6.38
C ASP A 79 -18.30 7.03 -7.22
N VAL A 80 -18.06 5.77 -6.87
CA VAL A 80 -17.10 4.90 -7.56
C VAL A 80 -17.77 3.66 -8.14
N THR A 81 -17.35 3.29 -9.34
CA THR A 81 -17.60 1.97 -9.94
C THR A 81 -16.27 1.27 -10.12
N ILE A 82 -16.18 0.06 -9.58
CA ILE A 82 -14.99 -0.79 -9.60
C ILE A 82 -15.24 -1.96 -10.54
N ALA A 83 -14.42 -2.06 -11.58
CA ALA A 83 -14.31 -3.20 -12.46
C ALA A 83 -12.97 -3.94 -12.21
N ALA A 84 -12.69 -4.99 -12.99
CA ALA A 84 -11.45 -5.78 -12.83
C ALA A 84 -10.18 -4.94 -13.07
N ASP A 85 -10.19 -4.13 -14.13
CA ASP A 85 -9.05 -3.37 -14.64
C ASP A 85 -9.29 -1.85 -14.69
N THR A 86 -10.43 -1.39 -14.17
CA THR A 86 -10.80 0.03 -14.20
C THR A 86 -11.49 0.48 -12.91
N LEU A 87 -11.14 1.69 -12.46
CA LEU A 87 -11.89 2.45 -11.45
C LEU A 87 -12.46 3.70 -12.12
N SER A 88 -13.77 3.89 -12.04
CA SER A 88 -14.44 5.06 -12.60
C SER A 88 -15.16 5.81 -11.49
N PHE A 89 -14.98 7.13 -11.45
CA PHE A 89 -15.56 7.99 -10.43
C PHE A 89 -16.52 9.02 -11.06
N SER A 90 -17.57 9.39 -10.34
CA SER A 90 -18.67 10.23 -10.87
C SER A 90 -18.27 11.68 -11.15
N LEU A 91 -17.12 12.15 -10.64
CA LEU A 91 -16.55 13.46 -10.98
C LEU A 91 -15.60 13.40 -12.19
N ASP A 92 -15.98 12.62 -13.20
CA ASP A 92 -15.27 12.45 -14.48
C ASP A 92 -13.80 12.01 -14.31
N GLN A 93 -13.51 11.12 -13.37
CA GLN A 93 -12.18 10.51 -13.24
C GLN A 93 -12.23 9.04 -13.60
N SER A 94 -11.19 8.56 -14.27
CA SER A 94 -11.04 7.15 -14.63
C SER A 94 -9.59 6.71 -14.49
N TYR A 95 -9.40 5.53 -13.92
CA TYR A 95 -8.10 4.93 -13.66
C TYR A 95 -8.07 3.55 -14.27
N GLY A 96 -7.11 3.31 -15.17
CA GLY A 96 -6.74 1.96 -15.57
C GLY A 96 -5.91 1.34 -14.46
N THR A 97 -6.21 0.08 -14.11
CA THR A 97 -5.48 -0.66 -13.09
C THR A 97 -4.94 -1.97 -13.66
N GLY A 98 -3.74 -2.36 -13.23
CA GLY A 98 -3.15 -3.66 -13.57
C GLY A 98 -3.64 -4.78 -12.65
N GLY A 99 -2.94 -5.92 -12.71
CA GLY A 99 -3.27 -7.10 -11.92
C GLY A 99 -3.29 -6.82 -10.41
N ALA A 100 -4.32 -7.34 -9.74
CA ALA A 100 -4.49 -7.21 -8.31
C ALA A 100 -3.57 -8.19 -7.54
N SER A 101 -2.96 -7.68 -6.48
CA SER A 101 -2.29 -8.48 -5.45
C SER A 101 -3.10 -8.40 -4.16
N VAL A 102 -3.28 -9.52 -3.46
CA VAL A 102 -4.04 -9.56 -2.20
C VAL A 102 -3.10 -9.79 -1.03
N THR A 103 -3.23 -8.96 -0.01
CA THR A 103 -2.57 -9.13 1.28
C THR A 103 -3.60 -9.12 2.42
N THR A 104 -3.14 -9.23 3.66
CA THR A 104 -3.98 -9.14 4.86
C THR A 104 -3.83 -7.76 5.49
N ALA A 105 -4.85 -7.32 6.21
CA ALA A 105 -4.82 -6.05 6.91
C ALA A 105 -3.75 -6.01 8.03
N ALA A 106 -3.32 -7.16 8.52
CA ALA A 106 -2.19 -7.30 9.46
C ALA A 106 -0.84 -6.89 8.87
N SER A 107 -0.73 -6.85 7.54
CA SER A 107 0.54 -6.56 6.85
C SER A 107 0.85 -5.07 6.86
N PRO A 108 2.15 -4.70 6.85
CA PRO A 108 2.54 -3.30 6.75
C PRO A 108 2.25 -2.73 5.35
N TYR A 109 1.90 -1.44 5.29
CA TYR A 109 1.79 -0.68 4.05
C TYR A 109 2.89 0.37 3.89
N ALA A 110 3.51 0.81 4.99
CA ALA A 110 4.65 1.71 4.99
C ALA A 110 5.44 1.56 6.30
N GLY A 111 6.67 1.04 6.23
CA GLY A 111 7.45 0.74 7.44
C GLY A 111 6.67 -0.17 8.40
N ALA A 112 6.43 0.30 9.62
CA ALA A 112 5.69 -0.44 10.66
C ALA A 112 4.17 -0.21 10.63
N ASP A 113 3.67 0.73 9.82
CA ASP A 113 2.24 1.05 9.78
C ASP A 113 1.46 -0.04 9.03
N ILE A 114 0.37 -0.52 9.65
CA ILE A 114 -0.43 -1.65 9.12
C ILE A 114 -1.74 -1.20 8.50
N TRP A 115 -2.20 -1.98 7.51
CA TRP A 115 -3.45 -1.70 6.81
C TRP A 115 -4.69 -1.71 7.72
N ALA A 116 -4.70 -2.55 8.76
CA ALA A 116 -5.80 -2.66 9.71
C ALA A 116 -6.11 -1.32 10.39
N ASP A 117 -5.07 -0.58 10.74
CA ASP A 117 -5.20 0.75 11.37
C ASP A 117 -5.62 1.80 10.34
N LEU A 118 -5.04 1.77 9.14
CA LEU A 118 -5.39 2.69 8.05
C LEU A 118 -6.87 2.60 7.65
N PHE A 119 -7.38 1.37 7.57
CA PHE A 119 -8.76 1.11 7.18
C PHE A 119 -9.71 0.98 8.39
N GLY A 120 -9.21 0.82 9.61
CA GLY A 120 -10.08 0.56 10.77
C GLY A 120 -10.90 -0.73 10.59
N VAL A 121 -10.22 -1.79 10.13
CA VAL A 121 -10.73 -3.14 9.88
C VAL A 121 -9.97 -4.17 10.73
N THR A 122 -10.44 -5.42 10.75
CA THR A 122 -9.74 -6.51 11.46
C THR A 122 -8.50 -6.96 10.71
N ALA A 123 -7.49 -7.46 11.42
CA ALA A 123 -6.22 -7.91 10.86
C ALA A 123 -6.35 -8.96 9.74
N ASP A 124 -7.38 -9.81 9.80
CA ASP A 124 -7.65 -10.86 8.80
C ASP A 124 -8.35 -10.34 7.53
N THR A 125 -8.76 -9.07 7.49
CA THR A 125 -9.46 -8.51 6.34
C THR A 125 -8.55 -8.50 5.11
N PRO A 126 -8.99 -9.01 3.95
CA PRO A 126 -8.20 -8.95 2.74
C PRO A 126 -8.09 -7.52 2.23
N VAL A 127 -6.89 -7.15 1.79
CA VAL A 127 -6.59 -5.87 1.17
C VAL A 127 -6.09 -6.12 -0.24
N GLU A 128 -6.81 -5.57 -1.21
CA GLU A 128 -6.49 -5.69 -2.63
C GLU A 128 -5.67 -4.48 -3.09
N ILE A 129 -4.46 -4.70 -3.58
CA ILE A 129 -3.55 -3.67 -4.07
C ILE A 129 -3.48 -3.80 -5.59
N ARG A 130 -3.76 -2.71 -6.31
CA ARG A 130 -3.67 -2.64 -7.77
C ARG A 130 -2.71 -1.54 -8.20
N PRO A 131 -1.78 -1.80 -9.14
CA PRO A 131 -1.01 -0.73 -9.75
C PRO A 131 -1.91 0.09 -10.67
N VAL A 132 -1.73 1.41 -10.67
CA VAL A 132 -2.40 2.32 -11.59
C VAL A 132 -1.59 2.40 -12.89
N THR A 133 -2.19 2.01 -14.01
CA THR A 133 -1.56 1.99 -15.33
C THR A 133 -1.90 3.22 -16.17
N SER A 134 -3.02 3.87 -15.88
CA SER A 134 -3.48 5.08 -16.54
C SER A 134 -4.33 5.90 -15.59
N GLU A 135 -4.25 7.23 -15.71
CA GLU A 135 -5.05 8.17 -14.93
C GLU A 135 -5.56 9.28 -15.86
N GLN A 136 -6.88 9.40 -15.91
CA GLN A 136 -7.63 10.43 -16.63
C GLN A 136 -8.45 11.24 -15.62
N VAL A 137 -8.18 12.53 -15.56
CA VAL A 137 -8.85 13.46 -14.63
C VAL A 137 -9.60 14.51 -15.47
N GLY A 138 -10.92 14.42 -15.46
CA GLY A 138 -11.81 15.30 -16.21
C GLY A 138 -12.06 16.65 -15.52
N ALA A 139 -12.76 17.53 -16.22
CA ALA A 139 -12.97 18.92 -15.78
C ALA A 139 -13.79 19.07 -14.47
N LYS A 140 -14.57 18.05 -14.08
CA LYS A 140 -15.34 18.08 -12.82
C LYS A 140 -14.47 17.84 -11.58
N ALA A 141 -13.30 17.22 -11.73
CA ALA A 141 -12.36 16.94 -10.66
C ALA A 141 -11.46 18.15 -10.37
N ARG A 142 -12.05 19.22 -9.82
CA ARG A 142 -11.37 20.52 -9.60
C ARG A 142 -10.13 20.43 -8.71
N ASN A 143 -10.08 19.41 -7.85
CA ASN A 143 -8.99 19.19 -6.89
C ASN A 143 -7.89 18.26 -7.43
N GLY A 144 -8.02 17.81 -8.68
CA GLY A 144 -7.15 16.81 -9.29
C GLY A 144 -7.65 15.38 -9.05
N GLY A 145 -6.74 14.42 -9.17
CA GLY A 145 -7.03 12.99 -9.01
C GLY A 145 -6.99 12.49 -7.57
N LEU A 146 -6.83 11.18 -7.41
CA LEU A 146 -6.70 10.50 -6.11
C LEU A 146 -5.49 10.97 -5.28
N CYS A 147 -4.45 11.52 -5.91
CA CYS A 147 -3.33 12.16 -5.22
C CYS A 147 -3.30 13.69 -5.45
N GLY A 148 -4.47 14.29 -5.73
CA GLY A 148 -4.59 15.70 -6.08
C GLY A 148 -3.87 16.02 -7.39
N LYS A 149 -2.85 16.87 -7.33
CA LYS A 149 -2.07 17.25 -8.53
C LYS A 149 -1.05 16.19 -8.96
N ALA A 150 -0.65 15.30 -8.05
CA ALA A 150 0.25 14.19 -8.35
C ALA A 150 -0.53 13.02 -8.94
N LYS A 151 0.17 12.16 -9.68
CA LYS A 151 -0.43 10.93 -10.22
C LYS A 151 -0.42 9.81 -9.19
N ALA A 152 -1.52 9.08 -9.12
CA ALA A 152 -1.56 7.84 -8.34
C ALA A 152 -0.78 6.75 -9.07
N SER A 153 -0.03 5.94 -8.32
CA SER A 153 0.75 4.81 -8.81
C SER A 153 0.18 3.47 -8.31
N PHE A 154 -0.43 3.47 -7.13
CA PHE A 154 -1.12 2.29 -6.59
C PHE A 154 -2.41 2.69 -5.88
N VAL A 155 -3.35 1.76 -5.83
CA VAL A 155 -4.58 1.86 -5.06
C VAL A 155 -4.73 0.60 -4.22
N ALA A 156 -5.03 0.77 -2.94
CA ALA A 156 -5.36 -0.32 -2.03
C ALA A 156 -6.84 -0.24 -1.65
N ILE A 157 -7.52 -1.37 -1.65
CA ILE A 157 -8.95 -1.48 -1.50
C ILE A 157 -9.26 -2.51 -0.41
N ALA A 158 -10.06 -2.13 0.57
CA ALA A 158 -10.55 -3.01 1.62
C ALA A 158 -12.06 -2.87 1.79
N ARG A 159 -12.72 -3.98 2.13
CA ARG A 159 -14.13 -3.98 2.52
C ARG A 159 -14.26 -4.27 4.00
N LYS A 160 -14.77 -3.29 4.74
CA LYS A 160 -15.18 -3.45 6.13
C LYS A 160 -16.54 -4.11 6.18
N ALA A 161 -16.69 -5.14 7.02
CA ALA A 161 -17.96 -5.83 7.24
C ALA A 161 -18.67 -6.25 5.93
N ALA A 162 -17.92 -6.83 4.99
CA ALA A 162 -18.45 -7.22 3.67
C ALA A 162 -19.68 -8.14 3.78
N GLY A 163 -20.71 -7.87 3.00
CA GLY A 163 -21.97 -8.62 2.98
C GLY A 163 -22.94 -8.27 4.12
N THR A 164 -22.66 -7.21 4.88
CA THR A 164 -23.52 -6.73 5.99
C THR A 164 -24.11 -5.36 5.64
N PRO A 165 -25.20 -4.92 6.31
CA PRO A 165 -25.74 -3.56 6.12
C PRO A 165 -24.75 -2.45 6.47
N ASP A 166 -23.73 -2.74 7.27
CA ASP A 166 -22.67 -1.80 7.68
C ASP A 166 -21.43 -1.88 6.76
N GLU A 167 -21.57 -2.48 5.57
CA GLU A 167 -20.46 -2.61 4.64
C GLU A 167 -19.94 -1.23 4.21
N LEU A 168 -18.64 -1.03 4.40
CA LEU A 168 -17.93 0.13 3.89
C LEU A 168 -16.80 -0.33 2.97
N LEU A 169 -16.68 0.34 1.84
CA LEU A 169 -15.55 0.20 0.94
C LEU A 169 -14.57 1.34 1.23
N GLN A 170 -13.31 0.99 1.48
CA GLN A 170 -12.24 1.96 1.67
C GLN A 170 -11.19 1.83 0.59
N ILE A 171 -10.78 2.98 0.06
CA ILE A 171 -9.73 3.09 -0.94
C ILE A 171 -8.64 4.00 -0.39
N ALA A 172 -7.40 3.53 -0.40
CA ALA A 172 -6.21 4.33 -0.15
C ALA A 172 -5.42 4.45 -1.46
N ALA A 173 -4.98 5.66 -1.79
CA ALA A 173 -4.19 5.94 -2.97
C ALA A 173 -2.75 6.25 -2.59
N PHE A 174 -1.81 5.75 -3.40
CA PHE A 174 -0.39 5.90 -3.18
C PHE A 174 0.30 6.47 -4.41
N GLN A 175 1.30 7.32 -4.19
CA GLN A 175 2.19 7.89 -5.19
C GLN A 175 3.58 7.28 -5.10
N GLY A 176 4.32 7.29 -6.22
CA GLY A 176 5.71 6.87 -6.27
C GLY A 176 5.91 5.47 -6.88
N PRO A 177 7.17 5.08 -7.12
CA PRO A 177 7.48 3.92 -7.95
C PRO A 177 7.34 2.57 -7.23
N ALA A 178 7.33 2.57 -5.90
CA ALA A 178 7.28 1.35 -5.09
C ALA A 178 5.84 1.04 -4.66
N ALA A 179 5.47 -0.24 -4.73
CA ALA A 179 4.21 -0.71 -4.17
C ALA A 179 4.20 -0.51 -2.63
N PRO A 180 3.03 -0.23 -2.03
CA PRO A 180 2.91 -0.15 -0.59
C PRO A 180 3.30 -1.49 0.06
N GLY A 181 4.01 -1.41 1.18
CA GLY A 181 4.58 -2.55 1.89
C GLY A 181 5.61 -2.12 2.92
N ASN A 182 6.27 -3.08 3.57
CA ASN A 182 7.28 -2.83 4.63
C ASN A 182 8.40 -1.86 4.20
N GLY A 183 8.80 -1.88 2.92
CA GLY A 183 9.84 -1.00 2.38
C GLY A 183 9.35 0.33 1.80
N ALA A 184 8.04 0.59 1.81
CA ALA A 184 7.48 1.82 1.25
C ALA A 184 7.59 2.98 2.24
N SER A 185 7.80 4.20 1.71
CA SER A 185 7.76 5.41 2.53
C SER A 185 6.32 5.73 2.96
N PRO A 186 6.07 6.15 4.20
CA PRO A 186 4.75 6.60 4.64
C PRO A 186 4.23 7.80 3.83
N ASP A 187 5.14 8.63 3.30
CA ASP A 187 4.81 9.80 2.45
C ASP A 187 4.26 9.40 1.06
N SER A 188 4.26 8.10 0.74
CA SER A 188 3.63 7.59 -0.47
C SER A 188 2.11 7.59 -0.37
N LEU A 189 1.52 7.52 0.83
CA LEU A 189 0.07 7.60 1.02
C LEU A 189 -0.40 9.04 0.76
N CYS A 190 -1.22 9.23 -0.29
CA CYS A 190 -1.62 10.56 -0.74
C CYS A 190 -3.10 10.88 -0.49
N GLY A 191 -3.93 9.84 -0.29
CA GLY A 191 -5.37 10.03 -0.13
C GLY A 191 -6.08 8.78 0.39
N THR A 192 -7.14 9.00 1.18
CA THR A 192 -8.03 7.95 1.66
C THR A 192 -9.49 8.35 1.43
N TYR A 193 -10.30 7.37 1.03
CA TYR A 193 -11.65 7.58 0.56
C TYR A 193 -12.55 6.46 1.09
N THR A 194 -13.71 6.82 1.62
CA THR A 194 -14.71 5.86 2.10
C THR A 194 -16.00 5.97 1.29
N TYR A 195 -16.55 4.80 0.97
CA TYR A 195 -17.77 4.61 0.20
C TYR A 195 -18.65 3.55 0.88
N MET A 196 -19.94 3.52 0.53
CA MET A 196 -20.88 2.46 0.90
C MET A 196 -21.43 1.79 -0.36
N PRO A 197 -21.81 0.49 -0.34
CA PRO A 197 -22.49 -0.13 -1.47
C PRO A 197 -23.72 0.67 -1.88
N LYS A 198 -23.93 0.86 -3.19
CA LYS A 198 -25.24 1.34 -3.67
C LYS A 198 -26.22 0.18 -3.56
N GLY A 199 -27.23 0.33 -2.69
CA GLY A 199 -28.38 -0.56 -2.71
C GLY A 199 -28.97 -0.57 -4.13
N ASN A 200 -29.06 -1.75 -4.73
CA ASN A 200 -29.74 -1.93 -6.01
C ASN A 200 -31.26 -1.78 -5.83
#